data_AF-A0A158P8F7-F1
#
_entry.id   AF-A0A158P8F7-F1
#
_cell.length_a   1.000
_cell.length_b   1.000
_cell.length_c   1.000
_cell.angle_alpha   90.00
_cell.angle_beta   90.00
_cell.angle_gamma   90.00
#
_symmetry.space_group_name_H-M   'P 1'
#
loop_
_entity.id
_entity.type
_entity.pdbx_description
1 polymer ?
#
loop_
_entity_poly.entity_id
_entity_poly.type
_entity_poly.pdbx_seq_one_letter_code
_entity_poly.pdbx_strand_id
1 'polypeptide(L)'
;MGDVQLGKLMGKWYTVVDTTAVHPEECAVHYFELLMETNFTGTFSSLLYASHKAETVAYQGFGRMVGPDPGELFYTTGHPSDHCPYFPVKMGGLNSHGEYEYMILSQPLKYPTFVLARDLKRFENKYKPEVYSFLEKHGFLSPIASLNTRLHFENVTACNRINQYYDQMLL
;
A
#
# COMPACT_ATOMS: atom_id res chain seq x y z
N MET A 1 10.19 11.22 -10.55
CA MET A 1 9.95 9.86 -10.01
C MET A 1 11.01 8.99 -10.65
N GLY A 2 11.89 8.36 -9.88
CA GLY A 2 12.92 7.47 -10.46
C GLY A 2 12.35 6.09 -10.75
N ASP A 3 13.05 5.30 -11.57
CA ASP A 3 12.69 3.93 -11.95
C ASP A 3 12.32 3.11 -10.71
N VAL A 4 11.16 2.47 -10.77
CA VAL A 4 10.72 1.51 -9.74
C VAL A 4 11.59 0.28 -9.84
N GLN A 5 12.17 -0.15 -8.72
CA GLN A 5 12.92 -1.40 -8.64
C GLN A 5 12.08 -2.47 -7.94
N LEU A 6 11.57 -3.44 -8.71
CA LEU A 6 10.65 -4.46 -8.21
C LEU A 6 11.20 -5.23 -7.01
N GLY A 7 12.44 -5.69 -7.07
CA GLY A 7 13.07 -6.40 -5.94
C GLY A 7 13.02 -5.62 -4.62
N LYS A 8 13.06 -4.28 -4.67
CA LYS A 8 13.01 -3.40 -3.49
C LYS A 8 11.60 -3.19 -2.93
N LEU A 9 10.58 -3.62 -3.67
CA LEU A 9 9.18 -3.63 -3.25
C LEU A 9 8.77 -4.93 -2.53
N MET A 10 9.55 -6.00 -2.64
CA MET A 10 9.13 -7.32 -2.13
C MET A 10 9.11 -7.39 -0.60
N GLY A 11 8.38 -8.34 -0.03
CA GLY A 11 8.24 -8.54 1.41
C GLY A 11 7.01 -7.87 2.01
N LYS A 12 7.07 -7.61 3.32
CA LYS A 12 5.94 -7.15 4.12
C LYS A 12 5.72 -5.64 4.03
N TRP A 13 4.46 -5.23 4.00
CA TRP A 13 3.98 -3.85 3.99
C TRP A 13 2.77 -3.68 4.89
N TYR A 14 2.68 -2.55 5.57
CA TYR A 14 1.54 -2.18 6.41
C TYR A 14 0.75 -1.06 5.75
N THR A 15 -0.58 -1.22 5.66
CA THR A 15 -1.45 -0.09 5.32
C THR A 15 -1.50 0.86 6.50
N VAL A 16 -1.07 2.10 6.28
CA VAL A 16 -0.99 3.15 7.31
C VAL A 16 -1.95 4.31 7.03
N VAL A 17 -2.42 4.40 5.80
CA VAL A 17 -3.46 5.34 5.37
C VAL A 17 -4.34 4.63 4.34
N ASP A 18 -5.66 4.73 4.45
CA ASP A 18 -6.58 4.11 3.48
C ASP A 18 -7.85 4.94 3.29
N THR A 19 -8.61 4.61 2.26
CA THR A 19 -9.93 5.11 1.95
C THR A 19 -10.99 4.20 2.59
N THR A 20 -11.37 4.46 3.84
CA THR A 20 -12.28 3.56 4.60
C THR A 20 -13.69 3.43 4.04
N ALA A 21 -14.10 4.37 3.19
CA ALA A 21 -15.35 4.28 2.43
C ALA A 21 -15.33 3.15 1.39
N VAL A 22 -14.14 2.69 0.96
CA VAL A 22 -13.95 1.60 -0.01
C VAL A 22 -13.44 0.34 0.69
N HIS A 23 -12.50 0.50 1.63
CA HIS A 23 -11.90 -0.56 2.43
C HIS A 23 -12.27 -0.39 3.90
N PRO A 24 -13.39 -0.96 4.37
CA PRO A 24 -13.80 -0.87 5.77
C PRO A 24 -12.91 -1.70 6.72
N GLU A 25 -12.02 -2.52 6.19
CA GLU A 25 -11.05 -3.31 6.95
C GLU A 25 -10.01 -2.42 7.65
N GLU A 26 -9.55 -2.86 8.82
CA GLU A 26 -8.52 -2.20 9.62
C GLU A 26 -7.22 -2.99 9.62
N CYS A 27 -6.11 -2.29 9.86
CA CYS A 27 -4.80 -2.90 10.09
C CYS A 27 -4.35 -3.87 8.98
N ALA A 28 -4.62 -3.53 7.72
CA ALA A 28 -4.23 -4.36 6.60
C ALA A 28 -2.70 -4.51 6.46
N VAL A 29 -2.27 -5.73 6.12
CA VAL A 29 -0.88 -6.11 5.87
C VAL A 29 -0.79 -6.81 4.53
N HIS A 30 0.14 -6.38 3.69
CA HIS A 30 0.40 -6.95 2.38
C HIS A 30 1.75 -7.65 2.38
N TYR A 31 1.78 -8.86 1.80
CA TYR A 31 3.00 -9.62 1.57
C TYR A 31 3.19 -9.74 0.07
N PHE A 32 4.27 -9.14 -0.45
CA PHE A 32 4.61 -9.19 -1.87
C PHE A 32 5.72 -10.21 -2.10
N GLU A 33 5.51 -11.12 -3.05
CA GLU A 33 6.48 -12.13 -3.41
C GLU A 33 6.75 -12.08 -4.91
N LEU A 34 8.04 -11.98 -5.27
CA LEU A 34 8.45 -11.89 -6.65
C LEU A 34 8.23 -13.23 -7.34
N LEU A 35 7.46 -13.24 -8.41
CA LEU A 35 7.23 -14.44 -9.21
C LEU A 35 8.20 -14.50 -10.39
N MET A 36 8.38 -13.37 -11.07
CA MET A 36 9.22 -13.29 -12.26
C MET A 36 9.69 -11.85 -12.48
N GLU A 37 10.95 -11.68 -12.91
CA GLU A 37 11.50 -10.40 -13.35
C GLU A 37 12.37 -10.64 -14.58
N THR A 38 12.12 -9.85 -15.63
CA THR A 38 12.86 -9.85 -16.89
C THR A 38 13.25 -8.42 -17.23
N ASN A 39 13.99 -8.22 -18.32
CA ASN A 39 14.43 -6.88 -18.74
C ASN A 39 13.28 -5.90 -19.05
N PHE A 40 12.07 -6.40 -19.32
CA PHE A 40 10.94 -5.57 -19.77
C PHE A 40 9.65 -5.81 -18.99
N THR A 41 9.58 -6.87 -18.19
CA THR A 41 8.39 -7.20 -17.43
C THR A 41 8.77 -7.75 -16.07
N GLY A 42 7.92 -7.52 -15.09
CA GLY A 42 7.99 -8.27 -13.85
C GLY A 42 6.60 -8.49 -13.27
N THR A 43 6.49 -9.50 -12.41
CA THR A 43 5.24 -9.91 -11.79
C THR A 43 5.51 -10.37 -10.37
N PHE A 44 4.66 -9.96 -9.44
CA PHE A 44 4.69 -10.39 -8.06
C PHE A 44 3.27 -10.79 -7.61
N SER A 45 3.18 -11.78 -6.74
CA SER A 45 1.93 -12.10 -6.04
C SER A 45 1.79 -11.18 -4.83
N SER A 46 0.55 -10.99 -4.39
CA SER A 46 0.25 -10.30 -3.16
C SER A 46 -0.74 -11.12 -2.34
N LEU A 47 -0.45 -11.28 -1.06
CA LEU A 47 -1.41 -11.75 -0.07
C LEU A 47 -1.66 -10.64 0.93
N LEU A 48 -2.93 -10.27 1.12
CA LEU A 48 -3.38 -9.24 2.04
C LEU A 48 -4.13 -9.91 3.19
N TYR A 49 -3.80 -9.56 4.43
CA TYR A 49 -4.60 -9.87 5.62
C TYR A 49 -5.06 -8.59 6.30
N ALA A 50 -6.31 -8.53 6.74
CA ALA A 50 -6.85 -7.39 7.46
C ALA A 50 -7.93 -7.82 8.47
N SER A 51 -8.30 -6.93 9.37
CA SER A 51 -9.38 -7.18 10.34
C SER A 51 -10.66 -6.49 9.90
N HIS A 52 -11.76 -7.22 9.88
CA HIS A 52 -13.09 -6.66 9.63
C HIS A 52 -14.06 -7.23 10.65
N LYS A 53 -14.67 -6.35 11.45
CA LYS A 53 -15.61 -6.73 12.52
C LYS A 53 -15.05 -7.81 13.47
N ALA A 54 -13.77 -7.67 13.85
CA ALA A 54 -13.00 -8.60 14.69
C ALA A 54 -12.73 -9.99 14.08
N GLU A 55 -13.04 -10.20 12.80
CA GLU A 55 -12.63 -11.38 12.03
C GLU A 55 -11.43 -11.05 11.15
N THR A 56 -10.65 -12.08 10.79
CA THR A 56 -9.54 -11.93 9.83
C THR A 56 -10.07 -12.25 8.43
N VAL A 57 -9.87 -11.33 7.50
CA VAL A 57 -10.14 -11.53 6.08
C VAL A 57 -8.83 -11.58 5.31
N ALA A 58 -8.84 -12.25 4.16
CA ALA A 58 -7.69 -12.36 3.29
C ALA A 58 -8.06 -12.16 1.82
N TYR A 59 -7.18 -11.48 1.08
CA TYR A 59 -7.34 -11.24 -0.35
C TYR A 59 -6.05 -11.61 -1.09
N GLN A 60 -6.22 -12.22 -2.26
CA GLN A 60 -5.11 -12.56 -3.14
C GLN A 60 -5.08 -11.62 -4.34
N GLY A 61 -3.96 -10.94 -4.48
CA GLY A 61 -3.69 -9.97 -5.52
C GLY A 61 -2.44 -10.32 -6.31
N PHE A 62 -2.11 -9.44 -7.25
CA PHE A 62 -0.87 -9.49 -8.00
C PHE A 62 -0.51 -8.09 -8.47
N GLY A 63 0.77 -7.88 -8.73
CA GLY A 63 1.21 -6.70 -9.45
C GLY A 63 2.11 -7.05 -10.63
N ARG A 64 2.17 -6.12 -11.57
CA ARG A 64 2.94 -6.24 -12.81
C ARG A 64 3.65 -4.93 -13.10
N MET A 65 4.84 -5.02 -13.65
CA MET A 65 5.56 -3.90 -14.25
C MET A 65 5.79 -4.20 -15.72
N VAL A 66 5.62 -3.21 -16.59
CA VAL A 66 5.84 -3.35 -18.04
C VAL A 66 6.65 -2.18 -18.55
N GLY A 67 7.93 -2.39 -18.84
CA GLY A 67 8.85 -1.33 -19.22
C GLY A 67 9.60 -0.73 -18.02
N PRO A 68 10.51 0.22 -18.26
CA PRO A 68 11.41 0.76 -17.25
C PRO A 68 10.77 1.85 -16.35
N ASP A 69 9.64 2.42 -16.75
CA ASP A 69 9.08 3.59 -16.10
C ASP A 69 8.23 3.22 -14.87
N PRO A 70 8.26 4.04 -13.80
CA PRO A 70 7.51 3.79 -12.57
C PRO A 70 5.98 3.85 -12.77
N GLY A 71 5.52 4.58 -13.79
CA GLY A 71 4.11 4.65 -14.20
C GLY A 71 3.59 3.36 -14.84
N GLU A 72 4.45 2.37 -15.00
CA GLU A 72 4.14 1.08 -15.60
C GLU A 72 3.99 -0.04 -14.56
N LEU A 73 4.11 0.29 -13.26
CA LEU A 73 3.76 -0.60 -12.16
C LEU A 73 2.26 -0.52 -11.86
N PHE A 74 1.58 -1.66 -11.99
CA PHE A 74 0.18 -1.85 -11.67
C PHE A 74 0.01 -2.90 -10.59
N TYR A 75 -0.74 -2.58 -9.54
CA TYR A 75 -1.02 -3.47 -8.42
C TYR A 75 -2.53 -3.67 -8.24
N THR A 76 -2.96 -4.92 -8.13
CA THR A 76 -4.33 -5.30 -7.79
C THR A 76 -4.30 -6.04 -6.46
N THR A 77 -5.07 -5.57 -5.47
CA THR A 77 -5.11 -6.13 -4.11
C THR A 77 -5.84 -7.47 -4.04
N GLY A 78 -6.77 -7.71 -4.97
CA GLY A 78 -7.75 -8.81 -4.91
C GLY A 78 -9.02 -8.46 -4.12
N HIS A 79 -9.11 -7.26 -3.54
CA HIS A 79 -10.29 -6.81 -2.82
C HIS A 79 -11.49 -6.62 -3.78
N PRO A 80 -12.71 -7.06 -3.44
CA PRO A 80 -13.86 -7.00 -4.35
C PRO A 80 -14.29 -5.59 -4.75
N SER A 81 -13.98 -4.56 -3.96
CA SER A 81 -14.25 -3.16 -4.30
C SER A 81 -13.23 -2.56 -5.28
N ASP A 82 -12.11 -3.24 -5.51
CA ASP A 82 -11.00 -2.76 -6.34
C ASP A 82 -11.15 -3.18 -7.79
N HIS A 83 -11.86 -2.36 -8.57
CA HIS A 83 -12.13 -2.62 -9.99
C HIS A 83 -10.98 -2.19 -10.92
N CYS A 84 -10.05 -1.38 -10.44
CA CYS A 84 -8.97 -0.82 -11.23
C CYS A 84 -7.63 -1.06 -10.51
N PRO A 85 -6.54 -1.27 -11.28
CA PRO A 85 -5.22 -1.40 -10.68
C PRO A 85 -4.76 -0.07 -10.10
N TYR A 86 -4.06 -0.16 -8.98
CA TYR A 86 -3.34 0.94 -8.37
C TYR A 86 -1.96 1.11 -9.00
N PHE A 87 -1.47 2.33 -9.05
CA PHE A 87 -0.10 2.64 -9.43
C PHE A 87 0.53 3.56 -8.38
N PRO A 88 1.86 3.49 -8.19
CA PRO A 88 2.54 4.36 -7.24
C PRO A 88 2.51 5.79 -7.76
N VAL A 89 2.11 6.74 -6.91
CA VAL A 89 2.16 8.20 -7.18
C VAL A 89 3.27 8.91 -6.42
N LYS A 90 3.79 8.27 -5.36
CA LYS A 90 5.01 8.68 -4.65
C LYS A 90 5.58 7.49 -3.90
N MET A 91 6.91 7.42 -3.83
CA MET A 91 7.62 6.46 -2.99
C MET A 91 8.58 7.20 -2.07
N GLY A 92 8.80 6.62 -0.89
CA GLY A 92 9.87 7.03 0.00
C GLY A 92 11.25 6.65 -0.55
N GLY A 93 12.30 7.14 0.11
CA GLY A 93 13.66 6.69 -0.16
C GLY A 93 13.88 5.23 0.24
N LEU A 94 15.09 4.73 0.00
CA LEU A 94 15.50 3.40 0.42
C LEU A 94 15.99 3.41 1.88
N ASN A 95 15.62 2.38 2.63
CA ASN A 95 16.12 2.13 3.99
C ASN A 95 17.54 1.54 3.96
N SER A 96 18.10 1.23 5.13
CA SER A 96 19.44 0.62 5.25
C SER A 96 19.55 -0.79 4.65
N HIS A 97 18.43 -1.47 4.42
CA HIS A 97 18.35 -2.77 3.75
C HIS A 97 18.16 -2.63 2.23
N GLY A 98 18.10 -1.40 1.71
CA GLY A 98 17.91 -1.14 0.29
C GLY A 98 16.46 -1.23 -0.18
N GLU A 99 15.48 -1.21 0.72
CA GLU A 99 14.04 -1.34 0.41
C GLU A 99 13.34 0.02 0.52
N TYR A 100 12.30 0.24 -0.28
CA TYR A 100 11.48 1.45 -0.18
C TYR A 100 10.78 1.54 1.18
N GLU A 101 10.77 2.73 1.78
CA GLU A 101 10.23 2.93 3.15
C GLU A 101 8.71 3.05 3.22
N TYR A 102 8.12 3.68 2.19
CA TYR A 102 6.68 3.84 2.02
C TYR A 102 6.35 3.99 0.54
N MET A 103 5.10 3.75 0.19
CA MET A 103 4.56 4.08 -1.13
C MET A 103 3.11 4.55 -1.02
N ILE A 104 2.77 5.55 -1.81
CA ILE A 104 1.41 6.05 -1.98
C ILE A 104 0.89 5.46 -3.28
N LEU A 105 -0.18 4.68 -3.17
CA LEU A 105 -0.83 3.99 -4.27
C LEU A 105 -2.19 4.64 -4.54
N SER A 106 -2.49 4.87 -5.81
CA SER A 106 -3.72 5.52 -6.21
C SER A 106 -4.23 4.99 -7.56
N GLN A 107 -5.49 5.30 -7.84
CA GLN A 107 -6.14 5.06 -9.13
C GLN A 107 -6.23 6.37 -9.93
N PRO A 108 -6.58 6.34 -11.24
CA PRO A 108 -6.51 7.52 -12.12
C PRO A 108 -7.30 8.75 -11.62
N LEU A 109 -8.38 8.53 -10.86
CA LEU A 109 -9.23 9.60 -10.30
C LEU A 109 -8.81 10.06 -8.89
N LYS A 110 -7.59 9.69 -8.45
CA LYS A 110 -7.08 9.92 -7.08
C LYS A 110 -7.89 9.22 -5.98
N TYR A 111 -8.81 8.34 -6.35
CA TYR A 111 -9.74 7.64 -5.48
C TYR A 111 -10.03 6.24 -6.03
N PRO A 112 -10.00 5.20 -5.18
CA PRO A 112 -9.38 5.15 -3.85
C PRO A 112 -7.87 5.44 -3.88
N THR A 113 -7.34 5.83 -2.72
CA THR A 113 -5.90 6.01 -2.45
C THR A 113 -5.57 5.35 -1.12
N PHE A 114 -4.42 4.70 -1.05
CA PHE A 114 -3.89 4.19 0.21
C PHE A 114 -2.36 4.32 0.26
N VAL A 115 -1.80 4.21 1.47
CA VAL A 115 -0.37 4.32 1.72
C VAL A 115 0.10 3.07 2.43
N LEU A 116 1.12 2.44 1.85
CA LEU A 116 1.84 1.35 2.49
C LEU A 116 3.15 1.86 3.10
N ALA A 117 3.54 1.31 4.25
CA ALA A 117 4.82 1.57 4.90
C ALA A 117 5.50 0.26 5.33
N ARG A 118 6.83 0.24 5.32
CA ARG A 118 7.62 -0.93 5.79
C ARG A 118 7.63 -1.08 7.28
N ASP A 119 7.70 0.04 7.99
CA ASP A 119 7.79 0.08 9.43
C ASP A 119 6.80 1.09 9.98
N LEU A 120 5.87 0.54 10.75
CA LEU A 120 4.80 1.25 11.44
C LEU A 120 5.31 2.41 12.31
N LYS A 121 6.32 2.15 13.15
CA LYS A 121 6.85 3.13 14.11
C LYS A 121 7.63 4.24 13.39
N ARG A 122 8.40 3.89 12.37
CA ARG A 122 9.18 4.82 11.57
C ARG A 122 8.27 5.69 10.71
N PHE A 123 7.19 5.13 10.16
CA PHE A 123 6.17 5.92 9.49
C PHE A 123 5.58 6.98 10.42
N GLU A 124 5.07 6.57 11.59
CA GLU A 124 4.45 7.48 12.55
C GLU A 124 5.39 8.61 12.98
N ASN A 125 6.65 8.28 13.30
CA ASN A 125 7.62 9.25 13.85
C ASN A 125 8.30 10.12 12.79
N LYS A 126 8.41 9.67 11.54
CA LYS A 126 9.24 10.34 10.51
C LYS A 126 8.46 10.71 9.25
N TYR A 127 7.71 9.77 8.67
CA TYR A 127 7.17 9.93 7.32
C TYR A 127 5.73 10.45 7.29
N LYS A 128 4.96 10.29 8.38
CA LYS A 128 3.56 10.72 8.46
C LYS A 128 3.35 12.21 8.13
N PRO A 129 4.15 13.17 8.64
CA PRO A 129 3.98 14.59 8.27
C PRO A 129 4.25 14.87 6.79
N GLU A 130 5.27 14.23 6.21
CA GLU A 130 5.61 14.37 4.79
C GLU A 130 4.50 13.81 3.90
N VAL A 131 4.03 12.60 4.22
CA VAL A 131 2.95 11.93 3.48
C VAL A 131 1.65 12.72 3.57
N TYR A 132 1.26 13.17 4.76
CA TYR A 132 0.09 14.03 4.92
C TYR A 132 0.19 15.28 4.05
N SER A 133 1.32 16.00 4.13
CA SER A 133 1.55 17.22 3.34
C SER A 133 1.49 16.96 1.84
N PHE A 134 2.02 15.83 1.37
CA PHE A 134 1.93 15.44 -0.04
C PHE A 134 0.49 15.14 -0.46
N LEU A 135 -0.24 14.35 0.33
CA LEU A 135 -1.63 13.98 0.05
C LEU A 135 -2.53 15.22 0.01
N GLU A 136 -2.33 16.16 0.93
CA GLU A 136 -3.07 17.42 0.98
C GLU A 136 -2.76 18.30 -0.24
N LYS A 137 -1.46 18.59 -0.46
CA LYS A 137 -1.01 19.48 -1.53
C LYS A 137 -1.45 19.02 -2.93
N HIS A 138 -1.54 17.71 -3.15
CA HIS A 138 -1.89 17.16 -4.47
C HIS A 138 -3.35 16.67 -4.56
N GLY A 139 -4.16 16.90 -3.53
CA GLY A 139 -5.61 16.66 -3.56
C GLY A 139 -6.03 15.19 -3.43
N PHE A 140 -5.25 14.37 -2.72
CA PHE A 140 -5.58 12.97 -2.43
C PHE A 140 -6.34 12.78 -1.11
N LEU A 141 -6.29 13.74 -0.17
CA LEU A 141 -6.94 13.59 1.13
C LEU A 141 -8.47 13.48 1.06
N SER A 142 -9.09 14.18 0.12
CA SER A 142 -10.54 14.17 -0.12
C SER A 142 -10.81 14.59 -1.56
N PRO A 143 -10.55 13.69 -2.53
CA PRO A 143 -10.67 14.02 -3.96
C PRO A 143 -12.13 14.31 -4.36
N ILE A 144 -13.11 13.76 -3.63
CA ILE A 144 -14.54 14.00 -3.84
C ILE A 144 -15.17 14.46 -2.52
N ALA A 145 -15.09 15.76 -2.24
CA ALA A 145 -15.55 16.36 -0.97
C ALA A 145 -17.02 16.07 -0.64
N SER A 146 -17.88 15.86 -1.64
CA SER A 146 -19.31 15.57 -1.46
C SER A 146 -19.61 14.16 -0.96
N LEU A 147 -18.64 13.23 -1.02
CA LEU A 147 -18.84 11.82 -0.66
C LEU A 147 -18.21 11.43 0.69
N ASN A 148 -17.68 12.40 1.46
CA ASN A 148 -16.95 12.16 2.71
C ASN A 148 -15.86 11.07 2.58
N THR A 149 -15.16 11.05 1.46
CA THR A 149 -14.15 10.04 1.11
C THR A 149 -12.78 10.35 1.71
N ARG A 150 -12.75 10.90 2.93
CA ARG A 150 -11.50 11.37 3.51
C ARG A 150 -10.59 10.18 3.83
N LEU A 151 -9.31 10.30 3.47
CA LEU A 151 -8.32 9.30 3.87
C LEU A 151 -8.24 9.18 5.39
N HIS A 152 -8.31 7.95 5.87
CA HIS A 152 -8.14 7.56 7.25
C HIS A 152 -6.68 7.22 7.52
N PHE A 153 -6.15 7.63 8.67
CA PHE A 153 -4.81 7.25 9.12
C PHE A 153 -4.95 6.20 10.21
N GLU A 154 -4.33 5.05 10.01
CA GLU A 154 -4.43 3.92 10.92
C GLU A 154 -3.81 4.22 12.29
N ASN A 155 -4.41 3.63 13.33
CA ASN A 155 -3.80 3.65 14.66
C ASN A 155 -2.69 2.60 14.73
N VAL A 156 -1.47 3.05 14.46
CA VAL A 156 -0.26 2.23 14.42
C VAL A 156 -0.08 1.36 15.67
N THR A 157 -0.41 1.87 16.86
CA THR A 157 -0.23 1.11 18.11
C THR A 157 -1.23 -0.03 18.22
N ALA A 158 -2.48 0.20 17.81
CA ALA A 158 -3.52 -0.82 17.77
C ALA A 158 -3.18 -1.91 16.74
N CYS A 159 -2.78 -1.49 15.53
CA CYS A 159 -2.45 -2.40 14.44
C CYS A 159 -1.22 -3.26 14.71
N ASN A 160 -0.23 -2.76 15.44
CA ASN A 160 0.97 -3.54 15.73
C ASN A 160 0.66 -4.88 16.45
N ARG A 161 -0.38 -4.93 17.30
CA ARG A 161 -0.78 -6.18 17.97
C ARG A 161 -1.46 -7.16 17.02
N ILE A 162 -2.38 -6.65 16.20
CA ILE A 162 -3.12 -7.47 15.23
C ILE A 162 -2.15 -8.01 14.17
N ASN A 163 -1.22 -7.18 13.70
CA ASN A 163 -0.31 -7.56 12.62
C ASN A 163 0.72 -8.62 13.02
N GLN A 164 1.05 -8.72 14.31
CA GLN A 164 1.90 -9.80 14.84
C GLN A 164 1.21 -11.17 14.73
N TYR A 165 -0.12 -11.21 14.77
CA TYR A 165 -0.89 -12.43 14.60
C TYR A 165 -0.87 -12.92 13.15
N TYR A 166 -0.94 -12.01 12.17
CA TYR A 166 -0.87 -12.37 10.74
C TYR A 166 0.46 -12.99 10.34
N ASP A 167 1.57 -12.58 10.96
CA ASP A 167 2.89 -13.18 10.69
C ASP A 167 2.93 -14.68 11.03
N GLN A 168 2.10 -15.13 11.96
CA GLN A 168 2.02 -16.53 12.37
C GLN A 168 1.21 -17.39 11.39
N MET A 169 0.40 -16.77 10.52
CA MET A 169 -0.46 -17.47 9.55
C MET A 169 0.24 -17.82 8.24
N LEU A 170 1.46 -17.29 8.03
CA LEU A 170 2.28 -17.55 6.85
C LEU A 170 3.18 -18.79 7.00
N LEU A 171 3.12 -19.47 8.16
CA LEU A 171 3.81 -20.73 8.47
C LEU A 171 2.86 -21.92 8.29
#